data_AF-A0AAD9DI36-F1
#
_entry.id   AF-A0AAD9DI36-F1
#
_cell.length_a   1.000
_cell.length_b   1.000
_cell.length_c   1.000
_cell.angle_alpha   90.00
_cell.angle_beta   90.00
_cell.angle_gamma   90.00
#
_symmetry.space_group_name_H-M   'P 1'
#
loop_
_entity.id
_entity.type
_entity.pdbx_description
1 polymer ?
#
loop_
_entity_poly.entity_id
_entity_poly.type
_entity_poly.pdbx_seq_one_letter_code
_entity_poly.pdbx_strand_id
1 'polypeptide(L)'
;MLLQKQFGMTAANGKLMRVVPLFETLDDLTNSPAQLEALFKSSTYMGSIKGKQEVMVGYSDSAKDAGRLAACWAQYTAQEAMANVADKYGIELTFFHGKGGTVGRGGNPALYRAIQAHPPNTINGRFRVTEQGEMIRQNFGSLEIAERSVDIYTAALLRESFTKHVEPKQSWRDEMERVAEVSCAAYRQLVREDPRFVPYFRQATPELELGRMLIGSRPAKRNPKGGVESLRAIPWTFAWAQTRMHLSAWLGVGDGLKGNDEEEKKVLREMYNDWPWFREIISLISMLISKTDFSLPRIMMTCW
;
A
#
# COMPACT_ATOMS: atom_id res chain seq x y z
N MET A 1 24.89 -1.59 4.37
CA MET A 1 25.98 -2.45 3.88
C MET A 1 27.29 -2.23 4.62
N LEU A 2 27.72 -0.98 4.85
CA LEU A 2 28.95 -0.71 5.62
C LEU A 2 28.91 -1.33 7.03
N LEU A 3 27.82 -1.17 7.77
CA LEU A 3 27.67 -1.80 9.09
C LEU A 3 27.81 -3.32 9.03
N GLN A 4 27.17 -3.99 8.06
CA GLN A 4 27.35 -5.43 7.84
C GLN A 4 28.84 -5.78 7.68
N LYS A 5 29.58 -5.03 6.86
CA LYS A 5 31.03 -5.21 6.67
C LYS A 5 31.81 -5.03 7.99
N GLN A 6 31.48 -4.01 8.79
CA GLN A 6 32.12 -3.75 10.09
C GLN A 6 31.92 -4.90 11.09
N PHE A 7 30.81 -5.64 10.98
CA PHE A 7 30.52 -6.83 11.78
C PHE A 7 30.89 -8.14 11.07
N GLY A 8 31.79 -8.09 10.07
CA GLY A 8 32.30 -9.28 9.40
C GLY A 8 31.31 -9.98 8.45
N MET A 9 30.20 -9.34 8.10
CA MET A 9 29.24 -9.83 7.11
C MET A 9 29.60 -9.29 5.73
N THR A 10 30.38 -10.06 4.95
CA THR A 10 30.95 -9.61 3.67
C THR A 10 30.60 -10.54 2.52
N ALA A 11 30.75 -10.06 1.28
CA ALA A 11 30.56 -10.91 0.11
C ALA A 11 31.61 -12.02 0.04
N ALA A 12 32.85 -11.73 0.46
CA ALA A 12 33.98 -12.66 0.41
C ALA A 12 33.78 -13.91 1.29
N ASN A 13 33.10 -13.77 2.43
CA ASN A 13 32.79 -14.89 3.32
C ASN A 13 31.34 -15.38 3.20
N GLY A 14 30.61 -14.95 2.17
CA GLY A 14 29.23 -15.38 1.91
C GLY A 14 28.19 -14.94 2.93
N LYS A 15 28.53 -14.01 3.84
CA LYS A 15 27.63 -13.55 4.92
C LYS A 15 26.93 -12.22 4.64
N LEU A 16 27.24 -11.55 3.53
CA LEU A 16 26.58 -10.31 3.15
C LEU A 16 25.10 -10.56 2.86
N MET A 17 24.24 -9.91 3.62
CA MET A 17 22.79 -9.96 3.45
C MET A 17 22.34 -8.90 2.45
N ARG A 18 21.36 -9.25 1.61
CA ARG A 18 20.67 -8.28 0.76
C ARG A 18 20.07 -7.16 1.62
N VAL A 19 20.11 -5.94 1.10
CA VAL A 19 19.49 -4.77 1.72
C VAL A 19 18.28 -4.37 0.89
N VAL A 20 17.14 -4.19 1.56
CA VAL A 20 15.85 -3.91 0.92
C VAL A 20 15.39 -2.54 1.42
N PRO A 21 15.46 -1.48 0.60
CA PRO A 21 14.88 -0.20 0.97
C PRO A 21 13.35 -0.34 1.05
N LEU A 22 12.76 0.33 2.03
CA LEU A 22 11.32 0.41 2.23
C LEU A 22 10.89 1.86 2.05
N PHE A 23 10.04 2.11 1.06
CA PHE A 23 9.46 3.42 0.81
C PHE A 23 8.04 3.46 1.44
N GLU A 24 7.87 4.25 2.51
CA GLU A 24 6.66 4.27 3.35
C GLU A 24 5.80 5.54 3.18
N THR A 25 6.34 6.62 2.63
CA THR A 25 5.64 7.91 2.48
C THR A 25 5.42 8.27 1.01
N LEU A 26 4.58 9.28 0.76
CA LEU A 26 4.36 9.78 -0.60
C LEU A 26 5.66 10.33 -1.21
N ASP A 27 6.39 11.15 -0.45
CA ASP A 27 7.66 11.74 -0.90
C ASP A 27 8.72 10.67 -1.15
N ASP A 28 8.78 9.64 -0.31
CA ASP A 28 9.70 8.50 -0.49
C ASP A 28 9.40 7.75 -1.80
N LEU A 29 8.12 7.49 -2.09
CA LEU A 29 7.70 6.81 -3.32
C LEU A 29 8.04 7.65 -4.56
N THR A 30 7.75 8.95 -4.54
CA THR A 30 8.08 9.86 -5.64
C THR A 30 9.58 9.92 -5.92
N ASN A 31 10.41 9.92 -4.87
CA ASN A 31 11.87 9.98 -5.02
C ASN A 31 12.54 8.61 -5.24
N SER A 32 11.81 7.51 -5.05
CA SER A 32 12.35 6.15 -5.11
C SER A 32 13.11 5.81 -6.40
N PRO A 33 12.68 6.22 -7.62
CA PRO A 33 13.40 5.87 -8.84
C PRO A 33 14.78 6.54 -8.91
N ALA A 34 14.87 7.81 -8.52
CA ALA A 34 16.13 8.55 -8.48
C ALA A 34 17.10 7.97 -7.43
N GLN A 35 16.57 7.54 -6.28
CA GLN A 35 17.38 6.88 -5.24
C GLN A 35 17.92 5.53 -5.71
N LEU A 36 17.11 4.71 -6.40
CA LEU A 36 17.59 3.47 -7.01
C LEU A 36 18.63 3.73 -8.09
N GLU A 37 18.41 4.72 -8.96
CA GLU A 37 19.38 5.05 -10.00
C GLU A 37 20.73 5.48 -9.38
N ALA A 38 20.70 6.27 -8.30
CA ALA A 38 21.91 6.65 -7.57
C ALA A 38 22.65 5.43 -7.01
N LEU A 39 21.93 4.43 -6.48
CA LEU A 39 22.52 3.17 -6.03
C LEU A 39 23.14 2.38 -7.20
N PHE A 40 22.44 2.27 -8.32
CA PHE A 40 22.91 1.50 -9.49
C PHE A 40 24.07 2.17 -10.23
N LYS A 41 24.25 3.49 -10.10
CA LYS A 41 25.46 4.20 -10.57
C LYS A 41 26.72 3.83 -9.77
N SER A 42 26.59 3.26 -8.57
CA SER A 42 27.72 2.82 -7.77
C SER A 42 28.20 1.43 -8.18
N SER A 43 29.40 1.34 -8.76
CA SER A 43 30.02 0.06 -9.13
C SER A 43 30.18 -0.90 -7.95
N THR A 44 30.46 -0.37 -6.76
CA THR A 44 30.56 -1.16 -5.52
C THR A 44 29.21 -1.77 -5.14
N TYR A 45 28.13 -1.00 -5.30
CA TYR A 45 26.79 -1.50 -5.02
C TYR A 45 26.36 -2.54 -6.06
N MET A 46 26.54 -2.26 -7.35
CA MET A 46 26.24 -3.18 -8.45
C MET A 46 26.95 -4.53 -8.29
N GLY A 47 28.25 -4.51 -7.96
CA GLY A 47 29.02 -5.73 -7.71
C GLY A 47 28.53 -6.54 -6.50
N SER A 48 27.87 -5.89 -5.54
CA SER A 48 27.37 -6.54 -4.33
C SER A 48 26.00 -7.21 -4.49
N ILE A 49 25.14 -6.67 -5.35
CA ILE A 49 23.76 -7.15 -5.53
C ILE A 49 23.64 -8.24 -6.60
N LYS A 50 24.70 -8.50 -7.37
CA LYS A 50 24.77 -9.55 -8.40
C LYS A 50 23.57 -9.52 -9.38
N GLY A 51 23.22 -8.31 -9.82
CA GLY A 51 22.12 -8.10 -10.77
C GLY A 51 20.71 -8.22 -10.19
N LYS A 52 20.54 -8.35 -8.87
CA LYS A 52 19.22 -8.54 -8.23
C LYS A 52 18.96 -7.51 -7.15
N GLN A 53 17.86 -6.77 -7.28
CA GLN A 53 17.43 -5.80 -6.27
C GLN A 53 16.03 -6.14 -5.77
N GLU A 54 15.83 -6.07 -4.46
CA GLU A 54 14.48 -6.13 -3.88
C GLU A 54 14.13 -4.77 -3.28
N VAL A 55 12.90 -4.30 -3.48
CA VAL A 55 12.39 -3.05 -2.91
C VAL A 55 11.06 -3.33 -2.20
N MET A 56 10.90 -2.82 -0.99
CA MET A 56 9.63 -2.94 -0.27
C MET A 56 8.77 -1.69 -0.45
N VAL A 57 7.49 -1.90 -0.75
CA VAL A 57 6.49 -0.84 -0.92
C VAL A 57 5.53 -0.87 0.26
N GLY A 58 5.48 0.22 1.04
CA GLY A 58 4.57 0.37 2.18
C GLY A 58 3.19 0.86 1.73
N TYR A 59 2.12 0.08 1.98
CA TYR A 59 0.76 0.48 1.61
C TYR A 59 0.03 1.23 2.72
N SER A 60 0.01 0.65 3.93
CA SER A 60 -0.75 1.23 5.03
C SER A 60 -0.14 2.54 5.53
N ASP A 61 1.19 2.66 5.53
CA ASP A 61 1.88 3.88 5.95
C ASP A 61 1.69 5.02 4.93
N SER A 62 1.81 4.77 3.62
CA SER A 62 1.51 5.77 2.58
C SER A 62 0.03 6.20 2.61
N ALA A 63 -0.89 5.26 2.83
CA ALA A 63 -2.31 5.58 2.96
C ALA A 63 -2.65 6.40 4.22
N LYS A 64 -1.90 6.20 5.32
CA LYS A 64 -1.98 7.06 6.51
C LYS A 64 -1.36 8.44 6.26
N ASP A 65 -0.38 8.54 5.36
CA ASP A 65 0.27 9.80 5.01
C ASP A 65 -0.63 10.69 4.13
N ALA A 66 -1.21 10.13 3.09
CA ALA A 66 -1.83 10.87 1.97
C ALA A 66 -3.26 10.43 1.62
N GLY A 67 -3.87 9.52 2.38
CA GLY A 67 -5.14 8.89 2.02
C GLY A 67 -4.96 7.74 1.03
N ARG A 68 -5.97 6.87 0.96
CA ARG A 68 -5.88 5.58 0.28
C ARG A 68 -5.64 5.72 -1.23
N LEU A 69 -6.37 6.61 -1.88
CA LEU A 69 -6.42 6.75 -3.34
C LEU A 69 -5.11 7.34 -3.88
N ALA A 70 -4.69 8.47 -3.31
CA ALA A 70 -3.41 9.09 -3.61
C ALA A 70 -2.22 8.15 -3.36
N ALA A 71 -2.23 7.42 -2.23
CA ALA A 71 -1.19 6.44 -1.94
C ALA A 71 -1.15 5.31 -2.97
N CYS A 72 -2.30 4.75 -3.37
CA CYS A 72 -2.34 3.73 -4.42
C CYS A 72 -1.77 4.26 -5.74
N TRP A 73 -2.13 5.48 -6.15
CA TRP A 73 -1.61 6.08 -7.38
C TRP A 73 -0.10 6.25 -7.35
N ALA A 74 0.42 6.83 -6.27
CA ALA A 74 1.86 6.99 -6.08
C ALA A 74 2.62 5.66 -6.10
N GLN A 75 2.02 4.60 -5.57
CA GLN A 75 2.61 3.26 -5.64
C GLN A 75 2.63 2.70 -7.07
N TYR A 76 1.58 2.95 -7.85
CA TYR A 76 1.53 2.51 -9.24
C TYR A 76 2.64 3.16 -10.06
N THR A 77 2.72 4.50 -10.00
CA THR A 77 3.70 5.28 -10.75
C THR A 77 5.13 5.04 -10.26
N ALA A 78 5.35 4.91 -8.94
CA ALA A 78 6.67 4.61 -8.39
C ALA A 78 7.17 3.22 -8.80
N GLN A 79 6.31 2.20 -8.80
CA GLN A 79 6.69 0.85 -9.24
C GLN A 79 7.04 0.82 -10.73
N GLU A 80 6.24 1.47 -11.57
CA GLU A 80 6.53 1.61 -13.01
C GLU A 80 7.87 2.33 -13.25
N ALA A 81 8.10 3.46 -12.57
CA ALA A 81 9.34 4.22 -12.72
C ALA A 81 10.57 3.47 -12.18
N MET A 82 10.45 2.77 -11.04
CA MET A 82 11.53 1.93 -10.50
C MET A 82 11.84 0.74 -11.42
N ALA A 83 10.82 0.11 -12.01
CA ALA A 83 11.01 -0.97 -12.99
C ALA A 83 11.78 -0.48 -14.21
N ASN A 84 11.39 0.67 -14.79
CA ASN A 84 12.10 1.30 -15.91
C ASN A 84 13.56 1.62 -15.57
N VAL A 85 13.84 2.11 -14.35
CA VAL A 85 15.21 2.33 -13.88
C VAL A 85 15.98 1.02 -13.76
N ALA A 86 15.38 -0.04 -13.22
CA ALA A 86 16.04 -1.34 -13.10
C ALA A 86 16.37 -1.93 -14.48
N ASP A 87 15.44 -1.87 -15.42
CA ASP A 87 15.62 -2.36 -16.80
C ASP A 87 16.77 -1.64 -17.51
N LYS A 88 16.87 -0.31 -17.37
CA LYS A 88 17.98 0.50 -17.91
C LYS A 88 19.36 0.01 -17.45
N TYR A 89 19.45 -0.56 -16.24
CA TYR A 89 20.70 -1.07 -15.65
C TYR A 89 20.82 -2.59 -15.72
N GLY A 90 19.88 -3.29 -16.37
CA GLY A 90 19.85 -4.75 -16.44
C GLY A 90 19.70 -5.43 -15.06
N ILE A 91 18.98 -4.78 -14.15
CA ILE A 91 18.72 -5.28 -12.79
C ILE A 91 17.39 -6.02 -12.73
N GLU A 92 17.43 -7.25 -12.23
CA GLU A 92 16.25 -8.03 -11.85
C GLU A 92 15.65 -7.43 -10.57
N LEU A 93 14.61 -6.59 -10.73
CA LEU A 93 13.88 -5.98 -9.62
C LEU A 93 12.78 -6.90 -9.11
N THR A 94 12.64 -7.02 -7.79
CA THR A 94 11.52 -7.70 -7.12
C THR A 94 10.85 -6.75 -6.14
N PHE A 95 9.54 -6.55 -6.29
CA PHE A 95 8.76 -5.81 -5.31
C PHE A 95 8.35 -6.72 -4.15
N PHE A 96 8.59 -6.23 -2.94
CA PHE A 96 8.08 -6.79 -1.69
C PHE A 96 6.89 -5.95 -1.23
N HIS A 97 5.69 -6.50 -1.41
CA HIS A 97 4.44 -5.85 -1.07
C HIS A 97 4.17 -5.90 0.44
N GLY A 98 4.15 -4.73 1.07
CA GLY A 98 3.86 -4.57 2.49
C GLY A 98 2.38 -4.75 2.86
N LYS A 99 2.08 -4.58 4.16
CA LYS A 99 0.73 -4.75 4.73
C LYS A 99 -0.29 -3.78 4.14
N GLY A 100 -1.49 -4.28 3.87
CA GLY A 100 -2.68 -3.48 3.59
C GLY A 100 -2.91 -3.12 2.12
N GLY A 101 -2.14 -3.65 1.17
CA GLY A 101 -2.48 -3.57 -0.26
C GLY A 101 -3.76 -4.33 -0.63
N THR A 102 -4.27 -4.14 -1.84
CA THR A 102 -5.35 -4.95 -2.46
C THR A 102 -5.06 -6.44 -2.34
N VAL A 103 -3.79 -6.80 -2.54
CA VAL A 103 -3.24 -8.16 -2.41
C VAL A 103 -3.42 -8.74 -0.99
N GLY A 104 -3.27 -7.93 0.05
CA GLY A 104 -3.25 -8.41 1.43
C GLY A 104 -4.61 -8.57 2.10
N ARG A 105 -5.72 -8.17 1.45
CA ARG A 105 -7.06 -8.06 2.10
C ARG A 105 -8.23 -8.67 1.32
N GLY A 106 -7.96 -9.34 0.20
CA GLY A 106 -9.00 -9.79 -0.71
C GLY A 106 -9.57 -11.18 -0.42
N GLY A 107 -8.81 -12.06 0.25
CA GLY A 107 -9.08 -13.49 0.16
C GLY A 107 -9.22 -13.95 -1.30
N ASN A 108 -9.80 -15.13 -1.49
CA ASN A 108 -10.04 -15.70 -2.80
C ASN A 108 -11.45 -15.28 -3.29
N PRO A 109 -11.66 -14.73 -4.50
CA PRO A 109 -10.75 -14.57 -5.65
C PRO A 109 -10.13 -13.17 -5.84
N ALA A 110 -10.32 -12.22 -4.92
CA ALA A 110 -9.83 -10.85 -5.11
C ALA A 110 -8.29 -10.76 -5.15
N LEU A 111 -7.59 -11.67 -4.48
CA LEU A 111 -6.13 -11.80 -4.58
C LEU A 111 -5.65 -12.03 -6.03
N TYR A 112 -6.29 -12.93 -6.77
CA TYR A 112 -5.94 -13.23 -8.15
C TYR A 112 -5.99 -11.96 -9.02
N ARG A 113 -7.11 -11.24 -8.95
CA ARG A 113 -7.30 -10.02 -9.75
C ARG A 113 -6.36 -8.90 -9.32
N ALA A 114 -6.12 -8.76 -8.01
CA ALA A 114 -5.16 -7.78 -7.51
C ALA A 114 -3.75 -8.02 -8.07
N ILE A 115 -3.30 -9.28 -8.18
CA ILE A 115 -2.02 -9.63 -8.80
C ILE A 115 -2.04 -9.27 -10.29
N GLN A 116 -3.07 -9.68 -11.04
CA GLN A 116 -3.22 -9.35 -12.47
C GLN A 116 -3.28 -7.84 -12.76
N ALA A 117 -3.65 -7.03 -11.78
CA ALA A 117 -3.86 -5.60 -11.92
C ALA A 117 -2.62 -4.75 -11.54
N HIS A 118 -1.47 -5.37 -11.25
CA HIS A 118 -0.23 -4.62 -11.00
C HIS A 118 0.23 -3.87 -12.26
N PRO A 119 1.07 -2.83 -12.10
CA PRO A 119 1.66 -2.16 -13.25
C PRO A 119 2.45 -3.16 -14.14
N PRO A 120 2.48 -2.93 -15.46
CA PRO A 120 3.27 -3.74 -16.38
C PRO A 120 4.73 -3.87 -15.93
N ASN A 121 5.34 -5.03 -16.19
CA ASN A 121 6.77 -5.30 -15.94
C ASN A 121 7.19 -5.22 -14.45
N THR A 122 6.27 -5.31 -13.49
CA THR A 122 6.61 -5.24 -12.06
C THR A 122 6.64 -6.61 -11.35
N ILE A 123 5.99 -7.63 -11.91
CA ILE A 123 5.95 -8.97 -11.31
C ILE A 123 7.00 -9.89 -11.94
N ASN A 124 6.98 -10.06 -13.27
CA ASN A 124 7.99 -10.83 -14.02
C ASN A 124 8.31 -12.21 -13.40
N GLY A 125 7.27 -12.93 -12.96
CA GLY A 125 7.38 -14.24 -12.32
C GLY A 125 7.89 -14.23 -10.87
N ARG A 126 8.09 -13.06 -10.25
CA ARG A 126 8.56 -12.91 -8.87
C ARG A 126 7.57 -12.10 -8.06
N PHE A 127 7.09 -12.67 -6.97
CA PHE A 127 6.12 -12.00 -6.12
C PHE A 127 6.41 -12.28 -4.67
N ARG A 128 6.58 -11.21 -3.91
CA ARG A 128 6.80 -11.29 -2.47
C ARG A 128 5.78 -10.41 -1.78
N VAL A 129 5.00 -10.99 -0.87
CA VAL A 129 3.93 -10.28 -0.17
C VAL A 129 4.00 -10.55 1.33
N THR A 130 3.59 -9.56 2.11
CA THR A 130 3.37 -9.72 3.55
C THR A 130 1.97 -10.25 3.79
N GLU A 131 1.86 -11.50 4.26
CA GLU A 131 0.59 -12.02 4.80
C GLU A 131 0.25 -11.33 6.12
N GLN A 132 -0.97 -10.78 6.21
CA GLN A 132 -1.41 -10.09 7.42
C GLN A 132 -1.79 -11.11 8.49
N GLY A 133 -1.42 -10.84 9.75
CA GLY A 133 -1.68 -11.76 10.87
C GLY A 133 -3.17 -12.05 11.03
N GLU A 134 -4.01 -11.02 10.86
CA GLU A 134 -5.47 -11.14 10.89
C GLU A 134 -6.06 -11.99 9.75
N MET A 135 -5.29 -12.21 8.67
CA MET A 135 -5.72 -12.99 7.50
C MET A 135 -5.19 -14.43 7.51
N ILE A 136 -4.23 -14.77 8.40
CA ILE A 136 -3.60 -16.10 8.40
C ILE A 136 -4.63 -17.22 8.53
N ARG A 137 -5.59 -17.09 9.45
CA ARG A 137 -6.65 -18.10 9.59
C ARG A 137 -7.54 -18.20 8.35
N GLN A 138 -7.80 -17.09 7.67
CA GLN A 138 -8.62 -17.06 6.46
C GLN A 138 -7.89 -17.67 5.25
N ASN A 139 -6.57 -17.48 5.16
CA ASN A 139 -5.77 -17.90 4.00
C ASN A 139 -5.09 -19.27 4.20
N PHE A 140 -4.88 -19.71 5.45
CA PHE A 140 -4.10 -20.90 5.79
C PHE A 140 -4.65 -21.66 7.02
N GLY A 141 -5.91 -21.45 7.39
CA GLY A 141 -6.50 -22.05 8.60
C GLY A 141 -6.78 -23.56 8.52
N SER A 142 -6.85 -24.11 7.31
CA SER A 142 -6.91 -25.56 7.04
C SER A 142 -6.03 -25.89 5.84
N LEU A 143 -5.73 -27.17 5.63
CA LEU A 143 -4.92 -27.63 4.51
C LEU A 143 -5.56 -27.24 3.16
N GLU A 144 -6.86 -27.46 3.00
CA GLU A 144 -7.60 -27.19 1.76
C GLU A 144 -7.60 -25.69 1.42
N ILE A 145 -7.75 -24.84 2.44
CA ILE A 145 -7.69 -23.38 2.28
C ILE A 145 -6.26 -22.94 1.93
N ALA A 146 -5.25 -23.51 2.59
CA ALA A 146 -3.85 -23.20 2.33
C ALA A 146 -3.44 -23.58 0.89
N GLU A 147 -3.78 -24.79 0.45
CA GLU A 147 -3.58 -25.25 -0.93
C GLU A 147 -4.26 -24.30 -1.92
N ARG A 148 -5.53 -23.95 -1.67
CA ARG A 148 -6.26 -23.01 -2.53
C ARG A 148 -5.62 -21.63 -2.60
N SER A 149 -5.07 -21.13 -1.50
CA SER A 149 -4.35 -19.84 -1.47
C SER A 149 -3.07 -19.91 -2.30
N VAL A 150 -2.28 -20.99 -2.17
CA VAL A 150 -1.06 -21.20 -2.96
C VAL A 150 -1.39 -21.39 -4.45
N ASP A 151 -2.45 -22.12 -4.77
CA ASP A 151 -2.94 -22.27 -6.15
C ASP A 151 -3.27 -20.92 -6.78
N ILE A 152 -3.92 -20.04 -6.04
CA ILE A 152 -4.31 -18.72 -6.54
C ILE A 152 -3.09 -17.81 -6.75
N TYR A 153 -2.12 -17.82 -5.83
CA TYR A 153 -0.84 -17.16 -6.06
C TYR A 153 -0.18 -17.69 -7.32
N THR A 154 -0.02 -19.01 -7.43
CA THR A 154 0.66 -19.66 -8.56
C THR A 154 -0.05 -19.37 -9.88
N ALA A 155 -1.37 -19.54 -9.93
CA ALA A 155 -2.18 -19.28 -11.12
C ALA A 155 -2.11 -17.80 -11.54
N ALA A 156 -2.11 -16.87 -10.59
CA ALA A 156 -1.99 -15.46 -10.90
C ALA A 156 -0.61 -15.12 -11.48
N LEU A 157 0.48 -15.62 -10.89
CA LEU A 157 1.84 -15.34 -11.39
C LEU A 157 2.10 -15.95 -12.76
N LEU A 158 1.67 -17.19 -12.95
CA LEU A 158 1.75 -17.85 -14.25
C LEU A 158 0.93 -17.07 -15.29
N ARG A 159 -0.32 -16.71 -14.96
CA ARG A 159 -1.16 -15.98 -15.91
C ARG A 159 -0.59 -14.60 -16.24
N GLU A 160 -0.09 -13.86 -15.24
CA GLU A 160 0.48 -12.53 -15.42
C GLU A 160 1.61 -12.54 -16.46
N SER A 161 2.43 -13.60 -16.45
CA SER A 161 3.54 -13.77 -17.40
C SER A 161 3.09 -13.92 -18.87
N PHE A 162 1.82 -14.23 -19.11
CA PHE A 162 1.24 -14.38 -20.46
C PHE A 162 0.12 -13.38 -20.75
N THR A 163 -0.23 -12.51 -19.80
CA THR A 163 -1.30 -11.52 -19.97
C THR A 163 -0.70 -10.26 -20.59
N LYS A 164 -1.29 -9.78 -21.69
CA LYS A 164 -0.99 -8.44 -22.20
C LYS A 164 -1.59 -7.42 -21.24
N HIS A 165 -0.73 -6.62 -20.62
CA HIS A 165 -1.16 -5.55 -19.71
C HIS A 165 -1.88 -4.44 -20.46
N VAL A 166 -2.87 -3.84 -19.79
CA VAL A 166 -3.54 -2.63 -20.27
C VAL A 166 -2.72 -1.43 -19.82
N GLU A 167 -2.06 -0.79 -20.78
CA GLU A 167 -1.37 0.48 -20.56
C GLU A 167 -2.41 1.60 -20.39
N PRO A 168 -2.36 2.38 -19.29
CA PRO A 168 -3.31 3.47 -19.11
C PRO A 168 -3.04 4.59 -20.12
N LYS A 169 -4.13 5.06 -20.74
CA LYS A 169 -4.12 6.22 -21.65
C LYS A 169 -3.61 7.46 -20.90
N GLN A 170 -3.04 8.42 -21.62
CA GLN A 170 -2.59 9.68 -21.00
C GLN A 170 -3.74 10.38 -20.26
N SER A 171 -4.94 10.42 -20.85
CA SER A 171 -6.13 10.99 -20.19
C SER A 171 -6.50 10.29 -18.88
N TRP A 172 -6.23 8.99 -18.74
CA TRP A 172 -6.47 8.27 -17.48
C TRP A 172 -5.42 8.60 -16.43
N ARG A 173 -4.17 8.83 -16.85
CA ARG A 173 -3.08 9.27 -15.96
C ARG A 173 -3.32 10.69 -15.47
N ASP A 174 -3.70 11.59 -16.38
CA ASP A 174 -4.03 12.98 -16.05
C ASP A 174 -5.20 13.06 -15.06
N GLU A 175 -6.25 12.27 -15.31
CA GLU A 175 -7.40 12.18 -14.40
C GLU A 175 -7.01 11.56 -13.05
N MET A 176 -6.16 10.52 -13.03
CA MET A 176 -5.66 9.96 -11.78
C MET A 176 -4.79 10.92 -10.98
N GLU A 177 -4.00 11.78 -11.63
CA GLU A 177 -3.20 12.80 -10.97
C GLU A 177 -4.13 13.79 -10.25
N ARG A 178 -5.15 14.30 -10.96
CA ARG A 178 -6.19 15.17 -10.39
C ARG A 178 -6.89 14.50 -9.20
N VAL A 179 -7.34 13.26 -9.38
CA VAL A 179 -8.01 12.47 -8.34
C VAL A 179 -7.12 12.26 -7.12
N ALA A 180 -5.83 11.97 -7.32
CA ALA A 180 -4.86 11.80 -6.24
C ALA A 180 -4.63 13.12 -5.48
N GLU A 181 -4.45 14.24 -6.19
CA GLU A 181 -4.27 15.56 -5.59
C GLU A 181 -5.48 15.96 -4.72
N VAL A 182 -6.69 15.91 -5.29
CA VAL A 182 -7.92 16.29 -4.59
C VAL A 182 -8.19 15.37 -3.39
N SER A 183 -8.02 14.05 -3.54
CA SER A 183 -8.24 13.11 -2.45
C SER A 183 -7.23 13.26 -1.31
N CYS A 184 -5.97 13.56 -1.65
CA CYS A 184 -4.92 13.83 -0.67
C CYS A 184 -5.17 15.12 0.09
N ALA A 185 -5.56 16.20 -0.61
CA ALA A 185 -5.90 17.48 0.01
C ALA A 185 -7.05 17.32 1.00
N ALA A 186 -8.16 16.69 0.59
CA ALA A 186 -9.31 16.43 1.46
C ALA A 186 -8.94 15.56 2.68
N TYR A 187 -8.10 14.54 2.49
CA TYR A 187 -7.60 13.71 3.57
C TYR A 187 -6.76 14.51 4.58
N ARG A 188 -5.78 15.29 4.09
CA ARG A 188 -4.85 16.05 4.93
C ARG A 188 -5.52 17.22 5.63
N GLN A 189 -6.50 17.87 4.99
CA GLN A 189 -7.30 18.93 5.60
C GLN A 189 -7.96 18.45 6.90
N LEU A 190 -8.52 17.23 6.91
CA LEU A 190 -9.11 16.68 8.12
C LEU A 190 -8.07 16.10 9.09
N VAL A 191 -7.15 15.27 8.60
CA VAL A 191 -6.28 14.45 9.47
C VAL A 191 -5.08 15.22 10.03
N ARG A 192 -4.58 16.22 9.28
CA ARG A 192 -3.38 16.99 9.65
C ARG A 192 -3.70 18.42 10.05
N GLU A 193 -4.55 19.09 9.28
CA GLU A 193 -4.74 20.54 9.42
C GLU A 193 -5.81 20.90 10.45
N ASP A 194 -6.85 20.07 10.62
CA ASP A 194 -7.87 20.32 11.64
C ASP A 194 -7.32 20.04 13.06
N PRO A 195 -7.13 21.06 13.91
CA PRO A 195 -6.58 20.87 15.26
C PRO A 195 -7.51 20.05 16.17
N ARG A 196 -8.80 19.92 15.81
CA ARG A 196 -9.79 19.14 16.57
C ARG A 196 -9.73 17.66 16.25
N PHE A 197 -9.04 17.26 15.18
CA PHE A 197 -9.03 15.88 14.72
C PHE A 197 -8.41 14.91 15.73
N VAL A 198 -7.25 15.24 16.29
CA VAL A 198 -6.57 14.36 17.26
C VAL A 198 -7.41 14.19 18.55
N PRO A 199 -7.97 15.27 19.16
CA PRO A 199 -8.94 15.12 20.25
C PRO A 199 -10.13 14.24 19.87
N TYR A 200 -10.75 14.49 18.72
CA TYR A 200 -11.89 13.71 18.23
C TYR A 200 -11.53 12.23 18.06
N PHE A 201 -10.42 11.93 17.39
CA PHE A 201 -9.94 10.57 17.16
C PHE A 201 -9.75 9.78 18.46
N ARG A 202 -9.18 10.41 19.49
CA ARG A 202 -8.96 9.78 20.80
C ARG A 202 -10.26 9.56 21.60
N GLN A 203 -11.29 10.36 21.35
CA GLN A 203 -12.59 10.23 22.02
C GLN A 203 -13.52 9.26 21.26
N ALA A 204 -13.52 9.35 19.94
CA ALA A 204 -14.41 8.58 19.07
C ALA A 204 -13.93 7.15 18.83
N THR A 205 -12.67 6.82 19.12
CA THR A 205 -12.08 5.50 18.89
C THR A 205 -11.36 4.98 20.13
N PRO A 206 -11.23 3.65 20.30
CA PRO A 206 -10.52 3.08 21.45
C PRO A 206 -8.99 3.10 21.29
N GLU A 207 -8.40 4.09 20.60
CA GLU A 207 -6.95 4.12 20.32
C GLU A 207 -6.10 4.08 21.58
N LEU A 208 -6.52 4.82 22.62
CA LEU A 208 -5.79 4.89 23.88
C LEU A 208 -5.87 3.58 24.67
N GLU A 209 -7.04 2.95 24.69
CA GLU A 209 -7.29 1.67 25.34
C GLU A 209 -6.51 0.56 24.64
N LEU A 210 -6.54 0.52 23.30
CA LEU A 210 -5.78 -0.42 22.49
C LEU A 210 -4.27 -0.35 22.74
N GLY A 211 -3.75 0.85 22.99
CA GLY A 211 -2.34 1.05 23.36
C GLY A 211 -1.97 0.53 24.75
N ARG A 212 -2.95 0.36 25.65
CA ARG A 212 -2.76 -0.16 27.02
C ARG A 212 -2.99 -1.66 27.13
N MET A 213 -3.74 -2.25 26.20
CA MET A 213 -4.03 -3.68 26.20
C MET A 213 -2.84 -4.52 25.72
N LEU A 214 -2.72 -5.73 26.27
CA LEU A 214 -1.68 -6.71 25.90
C LEU A 214 -2.02 -7.46 24.59
N ILE A 215 -2.42 -6.73 23.55
CA ILE A 215 -2.81 -7.30 22.25
C ILE A 215 -1.63 -7.33 21.27
N GLY A 216 -0.77 -6.31 21.31
CA GLY A 216 0.39 -6.18 20.42
C GLY A 216 1.72 -6.14 21.18
N SER A 217 2.78 -6.70 20.58
CA SER A 217 4.14 -6.67 21.15
C SER A 217 4.87 -5.34 20.98
N ARG A 218 4.24 -4.37 20.30
CA ARG A 218 4.87 -3.17 19.77
C ARG A 218 4.16 -1.93 20.33
N PRO A 219 4.90 -0.88 20.75
CA PRO A 219 4.29 0.41 21.11
C PRO A 219 3.44 0.97 19.97
N ALA A 220 2.29 1.58 20.29
CA ALA A 220 1.39 2.13 19.28
C ALA A 220 1.98 3.34 18.54
N LYS A 221 2.83 4.13 19.21
CA LYS A 221 3.46 5.35 18.66
C LYS A 221 4.97 5.24 18.60
N ARG A 222 5.57 5.94 17.63
CA ARG A 222 7.02 6.20 17.57
C ARG A 222 7.42 7.32 18.55
N ASN A 223 6.57 8.33 18.73
CA ASN A 223 6.73 9.41 19.71
C ASN A 223 5.44 9.53 20.56
N PRO A 224 5.48 9.32 21.89
CA PRO A 224 4.29 9.38 22.75
C PRO A 224 3.54 10.72 22.73
N LYS A 225 4.24 11.83 22.48
CA LYS A 225 3.67 13.19 22.48
C LYS A 225 3.20 13.67 21.10
N GLY A 226 3.41 12.90 20.04
CA GLY A 226 3.05 13.31 18.68
C GLY A 226 1.56 13.11 18.34
N GLY A 227 1.17 13.70 17.21
CA GLY A 227 -0.14 13.54 16.56
C GLY A 227 -0.25 12.25 15.76
N VAL A 228 -1.08 12.25 14.72
CA VAL A 228 -1.33 11.08 13.83
C VAL A 228 -0.07 10.63 13.11
N GLU A 229 0.85 11.54 12.81
CA GLU A 229 2.16 11.28 12.21
C GLU A 229 3.02 10.34 13.07
N SER A 230 2.87 10.42 14.40
CA SER A 230 3.59 9.56 15.34
C SER A 230 2.96 8.18 15.52
N LEU A 231 1.69 8.02 15.13
CA LEU A 231 0.94 6.77 15.24
C LEU A 231 1.35 5.81 14.12
N ARG A 232 1.54 4.54 14.47
CA ARG A 232 1.83 3.48 13.49
C ARG A 232 0.57 3.14 12.68
N ALA A 233 0.74 2.69 11.44
CA ALA A 233 -0.38 2.38 10.54
C ALA A 233 -1.34 1.29 11.06
N ILE A 234 -0.84 0.32 11.84
CA ILE A 234 -1.67 -0.74 12.43
C ILE A 234 -2.65 -0.14 13.47
N PRO A 235 -2.19 0.53 14.55
CA PRO A 235 -3.09 1.22 15.48
C PRO A 235 -4.07 2.18 14.80
N TRP A 236 -3.61 2.95 13.81
CA TRP A 236 -4.47 3.86 13.03
C TRP A 236 -5.65 3.13 12.37
N THR A 237 -5.36 2.08 11.61
CA THR A 237 -6.39 1.31 10.89
C THR A 237 -7.28 0.54 11.87
N PHE A 238 -6.69 0.00 12.94
CA PHE A 238 -7.40 -0.83 13.91
C PHE A 238 -8.38 -0.03 14.74
N ALA A 239 -8.01 1.18 15.19
CA ALA A 239 -8.88 2.06 15.96
C ALA A 239 -10.17 2.42 15.20
N TRP A 240 -10.07 2.80 13.91
CA TRP A 240 -11.24 3.08 13.07
C TRP A 240 -12.05 1.85 12.68
N ALA A 241 -11.44 0.66 12.69
CA ALA A 241 -12.15 -0.58 12.44
C ALA A 241 -13.05 -0.97 13.63
N GLN A 242 -12.62 -0.71 14.86
CA GLN A 242 -13.42 -0.98 16.06
C GLN A 242 -14.72 -0.19 16.10
N THR A 243 -14.70 1.04 15.58
CA THR A 243 -15.89 1.91 15.56
C THR A 243 -16.80 1.66 14.37
N ARG A 244 -16.43 0.74 13.46
CA ARG A 244 -17.10 0.51 12.17
C ARG A 244 -17.20 1.76 11.30
N MET A 245 -16.40 2.80 11.56
CA MET A 245 -16.34 3.97 10.68
C MET A 245 -15.40 3.73 9.50
N HIS A 246 -14.34 2.93 9.70
CA HIS A 246 -13.30 2.65 8.68
C HIS A 246 -12.76 3.90 7.98
N LEU A 247 -12.68 5.05 8.67
CA LEU A 247 -12.31 6.35 8.10
C LEU A 247 -11.00 6.29 7.29
N SER A 248 -10.02 5.54 7.78
CA SER A 248 -8.73 5.32 7.12
C SER A 248 -8.80 4.69 5.73
N ALA A 249 -9.94 4.09 5.36
CA ALA A 249 -10.11 3.38 4.09
C ALA A 249 -10.70 4.24 2.97
N TRP A 250 -11.51 5.25 3.30
CA TRP A 250 -12.34 5.96 2.31
C TRP A 250 -12.27 7.49 2.40
N LEU A 251 -11.70 8.07 3.46
CA LEU A 251 -11.56 9.53 3.57
C LEU A 251 -10.80 10.10 2.37
N GLY A 252 -11.37 11.15 1.76
CA GLY A 252 -10.86 11.81 0.55
C GLY A 252 -11.24 11.11 -0.77
N VAL A 253 -11.72 9.87 -0.76
CA VAL A 253 -12.07 9.14 -1.99
C VAL A 253 -13.24 9.80 -2.71
N GLY A 254 -14.29 10.17 -1.96
CA GLY A 254 -15.47 10.83 -2.54
C GLY A 254 -15.13 12.17 -3.19
N ASP A 255 -14.27 12.95 -2.56
CA ASP A 255 -13.79 14.24 -3.07
C ASP A 255 -13.03 14.07 -4.39
N GLY A 256 -12.13 13.08 -4.46
CA GLY A 256 -11.40 12.77 -5.69
C GLY A 256 -12.30 12.28 -6.83
N LEU A 257 -13.25 11.38 -6.54
CA LEU A 257 -14.09 10.72 -7.54
C LEU A 257 -15.35 11.52 -7.95
N LYS A 258 -15.60 12.68 -7.35
CA LYS A 258 -16.80 13.48 -7.65
C LYS A 258 -16.89 13.89 -9.14
N GLY A 259 -15.74 14.15 -9.75
CA GLY A 259 -15.62 14.79 -11.07
C GLY A 259 -16.15 16.23 -11.06
N ASN A 260 -15.48 17.12 -11.78
CA ASN A 260 -15.87 18.52 -11.92
C ASN A 260 -16.94 18.70 -13.00
N ASP A 261 -16.92 17.86 -14.04
CA ASP A 261 -17.86 17.88 -15.15
C ASP A 261 -18.23 16.45 -15.64
N GLU A 262 -19.06 16.36 -16.68
CA GLU A 262 -19.49 15.06 -17.23
C GLU A 262 -18.41 14.35 -18.05
N GLU A 263 -17.41 15.06 -18.60
CA GLU A 263 -16.30 14.45 -19.33
C GLU A 263 -15.36 13.75 -18.35
N GLU A 264 -14.98 14.38 -17.24
CA GLU A 264 -14.20 13.75 -16.16
C GLU A 264 -14.91 12.49 -15.63
N LYS A 265 -16.22 12.58 -15.36
CA LYS A 265 -17.02 11.42 -14.91
C LYS A 265 -17.05 10.30 -15.95
N LYS A 266 -17.08 10.63 -17.24
CA LYS A 266 -17.02 9.65 -18.32
C LYS A 266 -15.66 8.96 -18.33
N VAL A 267 -14.56 9.71 -18.19
CA VAL A 267 -13.21 9.14 -18.08
C VAL A 267 -13.10 8.19 -16.87
N LEU A 268 -13.62 8.56 -15.70
CA LEU A 268 -13.64 7.69 -14.53
C LEU A 268 -14.43 6.39 -14.75
N ARG A 269 -15.56 6.46 -15.45
CA ARG A 269 -16.36 5.27 -15.83
C ARG A 269 -15.59 4.38 -16.82
N GLU A 270 -14.92 4.98 -17.81
CA GLU A 270 -14.06 4.25 -18.75
C GLU A 270 -12.91 3.56 -18.01
N MET A 271 -12.21 4.27 -17.12
CA MET A 271 -11.14 3.69 -16.28
C MET A 271 -11.66 2.50 -15.47
N TYR A 272 -12.84 2.59 -14.87
CA TYR A 272 -13.43 1.46 -14.13
C TYR A 272 -13.69 0.25 -15.05
N ASN A 273 -14.19 0.48 -16.26
CA ASN A 273 -14.57 -0.57 -17.21
C ASN A 273 -13.39 -1.18 -17.97
N ASP A 274 -12.30 -0.44 -18.15
CA ASP A 274 -11.22 -0.82 -19.07
C ASP A 274 -9.84 -0.90 -18.40
N TRP A 275 -9.65 -0.32 -17.21
CA TRP A 275 -8.39 -0.36 -16.48
C TRP A 275 -8.47 -1.26 -15.24
N PRO A 276 -7.91 -2.48 -15.27
CA PRO A 276 -8.01 -3.44 -14.16
C PRO A 276 -7.50 -2.90 -12.82
N TRP A 277 -6.40 -2.14 -12.85
CA TRP A 277 -5.83 -1.51 -11.66
C TRP A 277 -6.82 -0.59 -10.95
N PHE A 278 -7.45 0.33 -11.70
CA PHE A 278 -8.41 1.27 -11.14
C PHE A 278 -9.64 0.53 -10.60
N ARG A 279 -10.16 -0.45 -11.35
CA ARG A 279 -11.29 -1.27 -10.90
C ARG A 279 -11.02 -1.99 -9.58
N GLU A 280 -9.84 -2.60 -9.42
CA GLU A 280 -9.50 -3.34 -8.21
C GLU A 280 -9.31 -2.41 -7.00
N ILE A 281 -8.82 -1.18 -7.21
CA ILE A 281 -8.78 -0.17 -6.14
C ILE A 281 -10.19 0.24 -5.72
N ILE A 282 -11.06 0.56 -6.67
CA ILE A 282 -12.46 0.90 -6.37
C ILE A 282 -13.17 -0.28 -5.69
N SER A 283 -12.91 -1.52 -6.12
CA SER A 283 -13.47 -2.72 -5.51
C SER A 283 -13.00 -2.92 -4.07
N LEU A 284 -11.71 -2.69 -3.79
CA LEU A 284 -11.18 -2.73 -2.43
C LEU A 284 -11.84 -1.67 -1.55
N ILE A 285 -11.94 -0.43 -2.04
CA ILE A 285 -12.56 0.66 -1.28
C ILE A 285 -14.04 0.36 -1.03
N SER A 286 -14.76 -0.13 -2.04
CA SER A 286 -16.17 -0.53 -1.93
C SER A 286 -16.37 -1.63 -0.87
N MET A 287 -15.50 -2.63 -0.84
CA MET A 287 -15.54 -3.69 0.19
C MET A 287 -15.24 -3.17 1.59
N LEU A 288 -14.37 -2.16 1.74
CA LEU A 288 -14.09 -1.55 3.04
C LEU A 288 -15.25 -0.66 3.48
N ILE A 289 -15.87 0.07 2.56
CA ILE A 289 -17.08 0.88 2.82
C ILE A 289 -18.26 -0.03 3.18
N SER A 290 -18.42 -1.20 2.58
CA SER A 290 -19.53 -2.12 2.92
C SER A 290 -19.45 -2.68 4.35
N LYS A 291 -18.29 -2.57 5.01
CA LYS A 291 -18.10 -2.90 6.42
C LYS A 291 -18.40 -1.73 7.37
N THR A 292 -18.65 -0.54 6.80
CA THR A 292 -18.92 0.69 7.55
C THR A 292 -20.37 0.73 8.02
N ASP A 293 -20.56 1.14 9.27
CA ASP A 293 -21.86 1.38 9.88
C ASP A 293 -21.83 2.77 10.50
N PHE A 294 -22.63 3.70 9.97
CA PHE A 294 -22.66 5.09 10.46
C PHE A 294 -23.51 5.27 11.73
N SER A 295 -24.34 4.28 12.09
CA SER A 295 -25.17 4.34 13.29
C SER A 295 -24.34 4.10 14.56
N LEU A 296 -23.37 3.18 14.51
CA LEU A 296 -22.53 2.82 15.65
C LEU A 296 -21.63 3.97 16.14
N PRO A 297 -20.87 4.69 15.29
CA PRO A 297 -20.13 5.88 15.72
C PRO A 297 -21.01 6.94 16.36
N ARG A 298 -22.24 7.12 15.86
CA ARG A 298 -23.19 8.07 16.45
C ARG A 298 -23.56 7.67 17.88
N ILE A 299 -23.84 6.39 18.12
CA ILE A 299 -24.11 5.86 19.46
C ILE A 299 -22.90 6.05 20.37
N MET A 300 -21.70 5.69 19.90
CA MET A 300 -20.46 5.87 20.66
C MET A 300 -20.19 7.34 21.02
N MET A 301 -20.57 8.30 20.18
CA MET A 301 -20.43 9.72 20.52
C MET A 301 -21.50 10.24 21.48
N THR A 302 -22.65 9.56 21.61
CA THR A 302 -23.74 9.99 22.50
C THR A 302 -23.73 9.32 23.87
N CYS A 303 -23.06 8.18 24.01
CA CYS A 303 -23.06 7.38 25.24
C CYS A 303 -21.87 7.66 26.17
N TRP A 304 -20.96 8.56 25.80
CA TRP A 304 -19.77 8.93 26.56
C TRP A 304 -19.69 10.43 26.79
#